data_AF-A0A7S1VGR2-F1
#
_entry.id   AF-A0A7S1VGR2-F1
#
_cell.length_a   1.000
_cell.length_b   1.000
_cell.length_c   1.000
_cell.angle_alpha   90.00
_cell.angle_beta   90.00
_cell.angle_gamma   90.00
#
_symmetry.space_group_name_H-M   'P 1'
#
loop_
_entity.id
_entity.type
_entity.pdbx_description
1 polymer ?
#
loop_
_entity_poly.entity_id
_entity_poly.type
_entity_poly.pdbx_seq_one_letter_code
_entity_poly.pdbx_strand_id
1 'polypeptide(L)'
;KEQAELPSGKFRTMVRHLVQTDAFEVAIMTLIVVNTALLMVDYYNMPDDLRHTLEAFNVFFTVIFACEMALKLVGYGFLGYLADNMNIFDGIIVIVSLVELSLNVSDPAKERTSVAIVFRVLR
;
A
#
# COMPACT_ATOMS: atom_id res chain seq x y z
N LYS A 1 2.47 17.87 -21.01
CA LYS A 1 1.45 16.82 -21.25
C LYS A 1 0.21 17.23 -20.49
N GLU A 2 -0.77 17.67 -21.26
CA GLU A 2 -2.02 18.31 -20.87
C GLU A 2 -2.90 17.31 -20.09
N GLN A 3 -2.85 17.34 -18.76
CA GLN A 3 -3.77 16.56 -17.93
C GLN A 3 -5.07 17.32 -17.83
N ALA A 4 -6.08 16.82 -18.56
CA ALA A 4 -7.43 17.33 -18.67
C ALA A 4 -8.00 17.87 -17.34
N GLU A 5 -8.25 19.17 -17.32
CA GLU A 5 -8.92 19.89 -16.23
C GLU A 5 -10.41 19.50 -16.19
N LEU A 6 -10.73 18.38 -15.55
CA LEU A 6 -12.10 18.11 -15.13
C LEU A 6 -12.44 19.03 -13.94
N PRO A 7 -13.57 19.78 -13.98
CA PRO A 7 -13.92 20.75 -12.95
C PRO A 7 -14.12 20.01 -11.63
N SER A 8 -13.27 20.28 -10.65
CA SER A 8 -13.25 19.48 -9.41
C SER A 8 -13.37 20.35 -8.19
N GLY A 9 -14.29 19.97 -7.30
CA GLY A 9 -14.56 20.69 -6.06
C GLY A 9 -13.32 20.84 -5.20
N LYS A 10 -13.32 21.87 -4.34
CA LYS A 10 -12.19 22.29 -3.48
C LYS A 10 -11.46 21.13 -2.78
N PHE A 11 -12.20 20.08 -2.41
CA PHE A 11 -11.66 18.86 -1.79
C PHE A 11 -10.63 18.13 -2.68
N ARG A 12 -10.91 17.97 -3.99
CA ARG A 12 -10.01 17.25 -4.90
C ARG A 12 -8.69 18.01 -5.10
N THR A 13 -8.75 19.32 -5.21
CA THR A 13 -7.57 20.19 -5.34
C THR A 13 -6.70 20.15 -4.08
N MET A 14 -7.32 20.12 -2.89
CA MET A 14 -6.59 19.98 -1.63
C MET A 14 -5.88 18.63 -1.53
N VAL A 15 -6.57 17.53 -1.87
CA VAL A 15 -5.97 16.18 -1.88
C VAL A 15 -4.84 16.09 -2.91
N ARG A 16 -5.02 16.68 -4.09
CA ARG A 16 -3.96 16.74 -5.11
C ARG A 16 -2.71 17.45 -4.59
N HIS A 17 -2.87 18.60 -3.94
CA HIS A 17 -1.73 19.31 -3.37
C HIS A 17 -1.02 18.50 -2.28
N LEU A 18 -1.77 17.79 -1.43
CA LEU A 18 -1.19 16.93 -0.40
C LEU A 18 -0.37 15.78 -1.00
N VAL A 19 -0.94 15.08 -1.97
CA VAL A 19 -0.32 13.91 -2.62
C VAL A 19 0.90 14.30 -3.46
N GLN A 20 0.91 15.50 -4.03
CA GLN A 20 2.04 16.01 -4.82
C GLN A 20 3.20 16.58 -3.98
N THR A 21 3.12 16.52 -2.65
CA THR A 21 4.24 16.99 -1.82
C THR A 21 5.36 15.96 -1.75
N ASP A 22 6.61 16.43 -1.90
CA ASP A 22 7.80 15.57 -1.72
C ASP A 22 7.82 14.91 -0.34
N ALA A 23 7.30 15.60 0.68
CA ALA A 23 7.17 15.06 2.03
C ALA A 23 6.25 13.83 2.09
N PHE A 24 5.17 13.82 1.32
CA PHE A 24 4.27 12.68 1.22
C PHE A 24 4.98 11.51 0.54
N GLU A 25 5.64 11.73 -0.59
CA GLU A 25 6.38 10.68 -1.30
C GLU A 25 7.50 10.08 -0.44
N VAL A 26 8.29 10.92 0.24
CA VAL A 26 9.35 10.47 1.16
C VAL A 26 8.78 9.71 2.36
N ALA A 27 7.63 10.12 2.90
CA ALA A 27 6.97 9.41 3.99
C ALA A 27 6.56 7.99 3.56
N ILE A 28 5.93 7.85 2.40
CA ILE A 28 5.51 6.56 1.86
C ILE A 28 6.72 5.67 1.56
N MET A 29 7.76 6.21 0.94
CA MET A 29 9.01 5.48 0.70
C MET A 29 9.66 5.00 2.00
N THR A 30 9.62 5.81 3.06
CA THR A 30 10.14 5.41 4.38
C THR A 30 9.32 4.26 4.96
N LEU A 31 7.99 4.30 4.83
CA LEU A 31 7.11 3.24 5.31
C LEU A 31 7.32 1.93 4.54
N ILE A 32 7.62 1.99 3.24
CA ILE A 32 7.98 0.82 2.42
C ILE A 32 9.24 0.17 2.99
N VAL A 33 10.29 0.96 3.20
CA VAL A 33 11.57 0.46 3.75
C VAL A 33 11.39 -0.16 5.13
N VAL A 34 10.63 0.51 6.02
CA VAL A 34 10.35 -0.01 7.36
C VAL A 34 9.54 -1.31 7.30
N ASN A 35 8.50 -1.36 6.47
CA ASN A 35 7.70 -2.56 6.30
C ASN A 35 8.57 -3.74 5.80
N THR A 36 9.44 -3.49 4.83
CA THR A 36 10.35 -4.51 4.30
C THR A 36 11.38 -4.96 5.34
N ALA A 37 11.90 -4.04 6.16
CA ALA A 37 12.78 -4.40 7.26
C ALA A 37 12.08 -5.31 8.29
N LEU A 38 10.81 -5.05 8.61
CA LEU A 38 10.03 -5.90 9.51
C LEU A 38 9.81 -7.32 8.95
N LEU A 39 9.65 -7.45 7.63
CA LEU A 39 9.57 -8.76 6.98
C LEU A 39 10.90 -9.53 7.04
N MET A 40 12.04 -8.81 7.00
CA MET A 40 13.37 -9.44 7.14
C MET A 40 13.64 -9.96 8.55
N VAL A 41 12.92 -9.47 9.56
CA VAL A 41 13.01 -9.95 10.94
C VAL A 41 12.29 -11.30 11.12
N ASP A 42 11.45 -11.73 10.18
CA ASP A 42 10.75 -13.02 10.26
C ASP A 42 11.76 -14.19 10.14
N TYR A 43 12.03 -14.91 11.24
CA TYR A 43 13.01 -16.00 11.31
C TYR A 43 12.42 -17.32 11.83
N TYR A 44 13.08 -18.44 11.53
CA TYR A 44 12.62 -19.79 11.91
C TYR A 44 12.67 -20.00 13.44
N ASN A 45 11.56 -20.43 14.05
CA ASN A 45 11.31 -20.50 15.51
C ASN A 45 11.13 -19.14 16.24
N MET A 46 10.43 -18.20 15.62
CA MET A 46 10.07 -16.95 16.30
C MET A 46 8.99 -17.16 17.38
N PRO A 47 9.10 -16.51 18.56
CA PRO A 47 8.05 -16.55 19.58
C PRO A 47 6.71 -15.99 19.04
N ASP A 48 5.60 -16.61 19.46
CA ASP A 48 4.26 -16.29 18.95
C ASP A 48 3.86 -14.82 19.19
N ASP A 49 4.29 -14.21 20.29
CA ASP A 49 4.05 -12.78 20.58
C ASP A 49 4.64 -11.84 19.53
N LEU A 50 5.88 -12.12 19.10
CA LEU A 50 6.54 -11.33 18.07
C LEU A 50 5.87 -11.54 16.72
N ARG A 51 5.33 -12.75 16.48
CA ARG A 51 4.67 -13.11 15.21
C ARG A 51 3.34 -12.39 15.05
N HIS A 52 2.54 -12.36 16.11
CA HIS A 52 1.33 -11.55 16.15
C HIS A 52 1.63 -10.05 15.99
N THR A 53 2.73 -9.56 16.57
CA THR A 53 3.15 -8.17 16.42
C THR A 53 3.51 -7.84 14.96
N LEU A 54 4.31 -8.68 14.30
CA LEU A 54 4.66 -8.53 12.88
C LEU A 54 3.44 -8.63 11.95
N GLU A 55 2.45 -9.46 12.31
CA GLU A 55 1.18 -9.53 11.60
C GLU A 55 0.37 -8.25 11.72
N ALA A 56 0.25 -7.71 12.94
CA ALA A 56 -0.42 -6.44 13.17
C ALA A 56 0.23 -5.30 12.37
N PHE A 57 1.57 -5.22 12.35
CA PHE A 57 2.30 -4.26 11.53
C PHE A 57 2.03 -4.46 10.03
N ASN A 58 2.03 -5.70 9.54
CA ASN A 58 1.72 -5.98 8.13
C ASN A 58 0.33 -5.48 7.72
N VAL A 59 -0.67 -5.68 8.57
CA VAL A 59 -2.02 -5.14 8.34
C VAL A 59 -2.00 -3.62 8.35
N PHE A 60 -1.34 -3.02 9.34
CA PHE A 60 -1.20 -1.56 9.46
C PHE A 60 -0.59 -0.92 8.22
N PHE A 61 0.55 -1.42 7.72
CA PHE A 61 1.17 -0.90 6.49
C PHE A 61 0.28 -1.10 5.27
N THR A 62 -0.39 -2.25 5.15
CA THR A 62 -1.32 -2.52 4.04
C THR A 62 -2.46 -1.51 4.00
N VAL A 63 -3.02 -1.15 5.16
CA VAL A 63 -4.08 -0.12 5.25
C VAL A 63 -3.54 1.25 4.86
N ILE A 64 -2.33 1.62 5.29
CA ILE A 64 -1.73 2.91 4.92
C ILE A 64 -1.51 3.01 3.41
N PHE A 65 -0.94 1.99 2.77
CA PHE A 65 -0.74 2.00 1.31
C PHE A 65 -2.07 1.95 0.55
N ALA A 66 -3.10 1.30 1.09
CA ALA A 66 -4.45 1.38 0.54
C ALA A 66 -5.03 2.80 0.61
N CYS A 67 -4.84 3.50 1.73
CA CYS A 67 -5.25 4.89 1.87
C CYS A 67 -4.46 5.81 0.93
N GLU A 68 -3.16 5.58 0.79
CA GLU A 68 -2.28 6.30 -0.15
C GLU A 68 -2.78 6.17 -1.59
N MET A 69 -3.08 4.94 -2.04
CA MET A 69 -3.59 4.68 -3.37
C MET A 69 -4.92 5.39 -3.59
N ALA A 70 -5.82 5.35 -2.60
CA ALA A 70 -7.11 6.03 -2.66
C ALA A 70 -6.93 7.56 -2.76
N LEU A 71 -6.00 8.15 -2.00
CA LEU A 71 -5.70 9.58 -2.06
C LEU A 71 -5.12 9.98 -3.43
N LYS A 72 -4.17 9.21 -3.96
CA LYS A 72 -3.62 9.40 -5.31
C LYS A 72 -4.70 9.30 -6.38
N LEU A 73 -5.61 8.32 -6.28
CA LEU A 73 -6.70 8.12 -7.22
C LEU A 73 -7.69 9.30 -7.20
N VAL A 74 -7.99 9.84 -6.01
CA VAL A 74 -8.85 11.02 -5.87
C VAL A 74 -8.14 12.28 -6.39
N GLY A 75 -6.86 12.48 -6.07
CA GLY A 75 -6.09 13.67 -6.45
C GLY A 75 -5.79 13.77 -7.94
N TYR A 76 -5.36 12.66 -8.56
CA TYR A 76 -5.05 12.61 -9.99
C TYR A 76 -6.25 12.27 -10.86
N GLY A 77 -7.29 11.66 -10.29
CA GLY A 77 -8.38 11.05 -11.03
C GLY A 77 -7.95 9.72 -11.66
N PHE A 78 -8.93 8.88 -12.04
CA PHE A 78 -8.68 7.55 -12.58
C PHE A 78 -7.74 7.55 -13.79
N LEU A 79 -8.01 8.40 -14.79
CA LEU A 79 -7.17 8.50 -15.99
C LEU A 79 -5.79 9.11 -15.70
N GLY A 80 -5.68 10.01 -14.73
CA GLY A 80 -4.41 10.60 -14.33
C GLY A 80 -3.52 9.62 -13.58
N TYR A 81 -4.13 8.78 -12.73
CA TYR A 81 -3.45 7.69 -12.03
C TYR A 81 -2.91 6.64 -13.02
N LEU A 82 -3.73 6.23 -13.99
CA LEU A 82 -3.33 5.25 -15.00
C LEU A 82 -2.35 5.80 -16.05
N ALA A 83 -2.14 7.12 -16.11
CA ALA A 83 -1.13 7.69 -17.01
C ALA A 83 0.31 7.47 -16.50
N ASP A 84 0.46 7.14 -15.23
CA ASP A 84 1.75 6.90 -14.58
C ASP A 84 1.93 5.41 -14.25
N ASN A 85 2.88 4.78 -14.94
CA ASN A 85 3.18 3.35 -14.78
C ASN A 85 3.63 2.99 -13.35
N MET A 86 4.30 3.90 -12.64
CA MET A 86 4.78 3.64 -11.28
C MET A 86 3.60 3.61 -10.30
N ASN A 87 2.64 4.53 -10.44
CA ASN A 87 1.41 4.50 -9.65
C ASN A 87 0.56 3.26 -9.98
N ILE A 88 0.49 2.84 -11.24
CA ILE A 88 -0.19 1.58 -11.60
C ILE A 88 0.45 0.39 -10.87
N PHE A 89 1.78 0.29 -10.91
CA PHE A 89 2.51 -0.80 -10.28
C PHE A 89 2.22 -0.87 -8.78
N ASP A 90 2.39 0.25 -8.07
CA ASP A 90 2.11 0.38 -6.64
C ASP A 90 0.65 0.00 -6.31
N GLY A 91 -0.32 0.49 -7.10
CA GLY A 91 -1.73 0.17 -6.95
C GLY A 91 -2.04 -1.33 -7.10
N ILE A 92 -1.37 -2.03 -8.03
CA ILE A 92 -1.54 -3.48 -8.18
C ILE A 92 -1.04 -4.22 -6.93
N ILE A 93 0.13 -3.84 -6.40
CA ILE A 93 0.71 -4.47 -5.21
C ILE A 93 -0.20 -4.28 -3.99
N VAL A 94 -0.78 -3.09 -3.83
CA VAL A 94 -1.77 -2.79 -2.79
C VAL A 94 -3.04 -3.63 -2.95
N ILE A 95 -3.60 -3.73 -4.15
CA ILE A 95 -4.82 -4.53 -4.42
C ILE A 95 -4.59 -6.01 -4.11
N VAL A 96 -3.47 -6.58 -4.56
CA VAL A 96 -3.12 -7.98 -4.27
C VAL A 96 -3.00 -8.19 -2.75
N SER A 97 -2.34 -7.26 -2.05
CA SER A 97 -2.21 -7.31 -0.58
C SER A 97 -3.57 -7.27 0.14
N LEU A 98 -4.53 -6.46 -0.34
CA LEU A 98 -5.88 -6.37 0.22
C LEU A 98 -6.70 -7.64 -0.01
N VAL A 99 -6.63 -8.21 -1.22
CA VAL A 99 -7.32 -9.46 -1.55
C VAL A 99 -6.80 -10.58 -0.66
N GLU A 100 -5.48 -10.66 -0.51
CA GLU A 100 -4.85 -11.67 0.35
C GLU A 100 -5.25 -11.50 1.82
N LEU A 101 -5.25 -10.27 2.35
CA LEU A 101 -5.73 -10.00 3.69
C LEU A 101 -7.18 -10.46 3.88
N SER A 102 -8.05 -10.15 2.91
CA SER A 102 -9.47 -10.53 2.95
C SER A 102 -9.67 -12.05 2.93
N LEU A 103 -8.85 -12.76 2.16
CA LEU A 103 -8.86 -14.22 2.12
C LEU A 103 -8.37 -14.84 3.44
N ASN A 104 -7.31 -14.31 4.04
CA ASN A 104 -6.78 -14.78 5.33
C ASN A 104 -7.79 -14.56 6.48
N VAL A 105 -8.58 -13.48 6.43
CA VAL A 105 -9.65 -13.23 7.42
C VAL A 105 -10.80 -14.24 7.28
N SER A 106 -11.09 -14.68 6.05
CA SER A 106 -12.21 -15.58 5.76
C SER A 106 -11.89 -17.04 6.06
N ASP A 107 -10.62 -17.44 5.96
CA ASP A 107 -10.15 -18.79 6.23
C ASP A 107 -8.83 -18.78 7.02
N PRO A 108 -8.89 -18.66 8.37
CA PRO A 108 -7.71 -18.61 9.21
C PRO A 108 -6.92 -19.93 9.26
N ALA A 109 -7.47 -21.02 8.71
CA ALA A 109 -6.79 -22.31 8.62
C ALA A 109 -5.88 -22.43 7.38
N LYS A 110 -5.94 -21.45 6.47
CA LYS A 110 -5.11 -21.43 5.26
C LYS A 110 -3.66 -21.10 5.63
N GLU A 111 -2.73 -22.01 5.33
CA GLU A 111 -1.31 -21.74 5.49
C GLU A 111 -0.91 -20.47 4.72
N ARG A 112 -0.10 -19.62 5.37
CA ARG A 112 0.52 -18.43 4.76
C ARG A 112 1.21 -18.84 3.46
N THR A 113 0.61 -18.52 2.31
CA THR A 113 1.19 -18.86 1.00
C THR A 113 2.44 -18.02 0.74
N SER A 114 3.56 -18.64 0.39
CA SER A 114 4.85 -17.96 0.12
C SER A 114 4.75 -16.83 -0.91
N VAL A 115 3.78 -16.91 -1.83
CA VAL A 115 3.46 -15.89 -2.83
C VAL A 115 3.13 -14.54 -2.18
N ALA A 116 2.39 -14.55 -1.08
CA ALA A 116 2.05 -13.38 -0.29
C ALA A 116 3.29 -12.59 0.09
N ILE A 117 4.24 -13.28 0.72
CA ILE A 117 5.47 -12.69 1.27
C ILE A 117 6.26 -12.02 0.14
N VAL A 118 6.36 -12.66 -1.02
CA VAL A 118 7.04 -12.09 -2.18
C VAL A 118 6.39 -10.77 -2.60
N PHE A 119 5.06 -10.72 -2.71
CA PHE A 119 4.37 -9.46 -3.03
C PHE A 119 4.48 -8.41 -1.92
N ARG A 120 4.54 -8.81 -0.66
CA ARG A 120 4.77 -7.89 0.47
C ARG A 120 6.17 -7.29 0.48
N VAL A 121 7.16 -8.02 -0.02
CA VAL A 121 8.54 -7.52 -0.21
C VAL A 121 8.64 -6.59 -1.42
N LEU A 122 7.77 -6.78 -2.42
CA LEU A 122 7.69 -5.97 -3.65
C LEU A 122 6.90 -4.67 -3.49
N ARG A 123 6.35 -4.40 -2.29
CA ARG A 123 5.74 -3.11 -1.94
C ARG A 123 6.71 -1.97 -2.16
#